data_AF-A0A519W2K6-F1
#
_entry.id   AF-A0A519W2K6-F1
#
_cell.length_a   1.000
_cell.length_b   1.000
_cell.length_c   1.000
_cell.angle_alpha   90.00
_cell.angle_beta   90.00
_cell.angle_gamma   90.00
#
_symmetry.space_group_name_H-M   'P 1'
#
loop_
_entity.id
_entity.type
_entity.pdbx_description
1 polymer ?
#
loop_
_entity_poly.entity_id
_entity_poly.type
_entity_poly.pdbx_seq_one_letter_code
_entity_poly.pdbx_strand_id
1 'polypeptide(L)' 'MDVNVKELTKAEEQIMQILWELKHAFVKDVMVKLPDPKPATTTVSTIIRILEGKGFVDHEAFG' A
#
# COMPACT_ATOMS: atom_id res chain seq x y z
N MET A 1 27.73 -3.04 -7.43
CA MET A 1 26.79 -2.73 -6.35
C MET A 1 25.43 -2.58 -7.00
N ASP A 2 24.70 -3.68 -7.12
CA ASP A 2 23.35 -3.69 -7.68
C ASP A 2 22.39 -3.12 -6.64
N VAL A 3 22.27 -1.79 -6.64
CA VAL A 3 21.19 -1.10 -5.93
C VAL A 3 19.92 -1.33 -6.77
N ASN A 4 19.28 -2.48 -6.56
CA ASN A 4 18.00 -2.77 -7.19
C ASN A 4 16.92 -1.94 -6.47
N VAL A 5 16.80 -0.67 -6.87
CA VAL A 5 15.67 0.19 -6.48
C VAL A 5 14.42 -0.47 -7.04
N LYS A 6 13.60 -1.04 -6.14
CA LYS A 6 12.30 -1.58 -6.51
C LYS A 6 11.40 -0.40 -6.88
N GLU A 7 11.12 -0.25 -8.16
CA GLU A 7 10.23 0.81 -8.66
C GLU A 7 8.79 0.56 -8.20
N LEU A 8 8.12 1.63 -7.79
CA LEU A 8 6.70 1.62 -7.50
C LEU A 8 5.94 2.12 -8.73
N THR A 9 4.86 1.43 -9.09
CA THR A 9 3.88 1.98 -10.02
C THR A 9 3.16 3.16 -9.37
N LYS A 10 2.52 4.03 -10.16
CA LYS A 10 1.73 5.16 -9.61
C LYS A 10 0.70 4.73 -8.57
N ALA A 11 0.06 3.59 -8.77
CA ALA A 11 -0.94 3.07 -7.82
C ALA A 11 -0.28 2.59 -6.51
N GLU A 12 0.86 1.90 -6.61
CA GLU A 12 1.63 1.47 -5.44
C GLU A 12 2.20 2.65 -4.66
N GLU A 13 2.76 3.64 -5.35
CA GLU A 13 3.27 4.87 -4.75
C GLU A 13 2.16 5.61 -4.00
N GLN A 14 0.98 5.76 -4.61
CA GLN A 14 -0.16 6.41 -3.98
C GLN A 14 -0.59 5.70 -2.68
N ILE A 15 -0.67 4.37 -2.69
CA ILE A 15 -0.98 3.59 -1.49
C ILE A 15 0.14 3.70 -0.45
N MET A 16 1.39 3.67 -0.88
CA MET A 16 2.56 3.81 -0.01
C MET A 16 2.60 5.17 0.69
N GLN A 17 2.30 6.26 -0.02
CA GLN A 17 2.20 7.61 0.58
C GLN A 17 1.13 7.64 1.68
N ILE A 18 -0.06 7.10 1.41
CA ILE A 18 -1.14 7.04 2.40
C ILE A 18 -0.74 6.20 3.62
N LEU A 19 -0.13 5.03 3.41
CA LEU A 19 0.36 4.18 4.50
C LEU A 19 1.46 4.88 5.31
N TRP A 20 2.34 5.64 4.65
CA TRP A 20 3.41 6.40 5.31
C TRP A 20 2.87 7.50 6.22
N GLU A 21 1.79 8.16 5.80
CA GLU A 21 1.06 9.15 6.62
C GLU A 21 0.35 8.49 7.81
N LEU A 22 -0.31 7.35 7.58
CA LEU A 22 -1.11 6.67 8.60
C LEU A 22 -0.26 5.88 9.62
N LYS A 23 0.97 5.48 9.25
CA LYS A 23 1.91 4.63 10.02
C LYS A 23 1.42 3.20 10.27
N HIS A 24 0.23 3.05 10.83
CA HIS A 24 -0.50 1.79 10.94
C HIS A 24 -1.95 2.02 10.54
N ALA A 25 -2.44 1.19 9.63
CA ALA A 25 -3.76 1.36 9.04
C ALA A 25 -4.36 0.02 8.62
N PHE A 26 -5.68 -0.09 8.75
CA PHE A 26 -6.44 -1.13 8.07
C PHE A 26 -6.69 -0.71 6.61
N VAL A 27 -7.00 -1.68 5.75
CA VAL A 27 -7.37 -1.43 4.34
C VAL A 27 -8.49 -0.40 4.21
N LYS A 28 -9.47 -0.42 5.12
CA LYS A 28 -10.57 0.57 5.16
C LYS A 28 -10.08 2.00 5.40
N ASP A 29 -9.03 2.20 6.21
CA ASP A 29 -8.51 3.52 6.53
C ASP A 29 -7.78 4.12 5.32
N VAL A 30 -7.06 3.26 4.59
CA VAL A 30 -6.45 3.60 3.28
C VAL A 30 -7.54 4.01 2.28
N MET A 31 -8.64 3.24 2.20
CA MET A 31 -9.77 3.53 1.31
C MET A 31 -10.44 4.89 1.58
N VAL A 32 -10.47 5.33 2.84
CA VAL A 32 -11.04 6.65 3.19
C VAL A 32 -10.16 7.78 2.67
N LYS A 33 -8.84 7.59 2.64
CA LYS A 33 -7.84 8.58 2.18
C LYS A 33 -7.65 8.63 0.67
N LEU A 34 -8.14 7.63 -0.07
CA LEU A 34 -8.03 7.61 -1.52
C LEU A 34 -8.94 8.66 -2.18
N PRO A 35 -8.45 9.37 -3.22
CA PRO A 35 -9.26 10.27 -4.04
C PRO A 35 -10.25 9.48 -4.91
N ASP A 36 -11.34 10.15 -5.31
CA ASP A 36 -12.31 9.60 -6.27
C ASP A 36 -11.80 9.70 -7.73
N PRO A 37 -12.08 8.71 -8.59
CA PRO A 37 -12.81 7.48 -8.29
C PRO A 37 -11.94 6.47 -7.53
N LYS A 38 -12.49 5.94 -6.42
CA LYS A 38 -11.76 4.98 -5.59
C LYS A 38 -11.65 3.63 -6.31
N PRO A 39 -10.46 3.00 -6.30
CA PRO A 39 -10.34 1.62 -6.75
C PRO A 39 -11.14 0.69 -5.82
N ALA A 40 -11.44 -0.52 -6.30
CA ALA A 40 -12.09 -1.52 -5.46
C ALA A 40 -11.19 -1.90 -4.27
N THR A 41 -11.80 -2.29 -3.14
CA THR A 41 -11.07 -2.74 -1.95
C THR A 41 -10.11 -3.89 -2.26
N THR A 42 -10.50 -4.80 -3.15
CA THR A 42 -9.64 -5.91 -3.60
C THR A 42 -8.37 -5.41 -4.28
N THR A 43 -8.46 -4.35 -5.09
CA THR A 43 -7.31 -3.71 -5.73
C THR A 43 -6.35 -3.12 -4.70
N VAL A 44 -6.88 -2.45 -3.67
CA VAL A 44 -6.05 -1.93 -2.57
C VAL A 44 -5.35 -3.07 -1.84
N SER A 45 -6.07 -4.14 -1.49
CA SER A 45 -5.47 -5.32 -0.84
C SER A 45 -4.39 -5.97 -1.70
N THR A 46 -4.61 -6.10 -3.01
CA THR A 46 -3.60 -6.61 -3.94
C THR A 46 -2.36 -5.72 -3.96
N ILE A 47 -2.51 -4.40 -4.02
CA ILE A 47 -1.38 -3.46 -4.01
C ILE A 47 -0.61 -3.55 -2.69
N ILE A 48 -1.30 -3.62 -1.55
CA ILE A 48 -0.66 -3.79 -0.24
C ILE A 48 0.16 -5.09 -0.21
N ARG A 49 -0.40 -6.20 -0.72
CA ARG A 49 0.32 -7.48 -0.85
C ARG A 49 1.55 -7.39 -1.75
N ILE A 50 1.48 -6.60 -2.82
CA ILE A 50 2.63 -6.36 -3.71
C ILE A 50 3.69 -5.53 -2.99
N LEU A 51 3.30 -4.45 -2.31
CA LEU A 51 4.21 -3.64 -1.49
C LEU A 51 4.90 -4.47 -0.40
N GLU A 52 4.16 -5.39 0.22
CA GLU A 52 4.67 -6.36 1.19
C GLU A 52 5.68 -7.32 0.53
N GLY A 53 5.34 -7.92 -0.62
CA GLY A 53 6.27 -8.75 -1.39
C GLY A 53 7.51 -7.99 -1.87
N LYS A 54 7.39 -6.68 -2.07
CA LYS A 54 8.52 -5.77 -2.35
C LYS A 54 9.29 -5.38 -1.07
N GLY A 55 8.77 -5.64 0.12
CA GLY A 55 9.41 -5.34 1.40
C GLY A 55 9.28 -3.88 1.84
N PHE A 56 8.30 -3.14 1.29
CA PHE A 56 8.04 -1.74 1.67
C PHE A 56 7.10 -1.62 2.87
N VAL A 57 6.25 -2.62 3.10
CA VAL A 57 5.26 -2.65 4.19
C VAL A 57 5.24 -4.05 4.80
N ASP A 58 4.78 -4.15 6.03
CA ASP A 58 4.52 -5.42 6.71
C ASP A 58 3.08 -5.40 7.25
N HIS A 59 2.53 -6.57 7.58
CA HIS A 59 1.20 -6.67 8.17
C HIS A 59 1.26 -7.30 9.56
N GLU A 60 0.49 -6.74 10.49
CA GLU A 60 0.25 -7.37 11.80
C GLU A 60 -1.13 -8.04 11.77
N ALA A 61 -1.14 -9.37 11.93
CA ALA A 61 -2.38 -10.13 12.03
C ALA A 61 -2.88 -10.13 13.48
N PHE A 62 -4.02 -9.48 13.72
CA PHE A 62 -4.74 -9.60 14.98
C PHE A 62 -5.64 -10.84 14.90
N GLY A 63 -5.29 -11.88 15.65
CA GLY A 63 -6.08 -13.11 15.80
C GLY A 63 -7.19 -13.00 16.82
#